data_AF-A0A6G7VAR4-F1
#
_entry.id   AF-A0A6G7VAR4-F1
#
_cell.length_a   1.000
_cell.length_b   1.000
_cell.length_c   1.000
_cell.angle_alpha   90.00
_cell.angle_beta   90.00
_cell.angle_gamma   90.00
#
_symmetry.space_group_name_H-M   'P 1'
#
loop_
_entity.id
_entity.type
_entity.pdbx_description
1 polymer ?
#
loop_
_entity_poly.entity_id
_entity_poly.type
_entity_poly.pdbx_seq_one_letter_code
_entity_poly.pdbx_strand_id
1 'polypeptide(L)'
;MNSERIIKKYPNRRLYDTEVSRYITLADVRDLVMRYVPFRVVDSANDTDITRAILLQIMLEEESGGRPLFTSNMLAQIIRFYGGTLQGAFARYLETSLELFARQQQEFAKAMSDNPFETLARLTQKNVELWGELQEELLRVVGLPVSNRKKDQSS
;
A
#
# COMPACT_ATOMS: atom_id res chain seq x y z
N MET A 1 13.42 13.61 -19.88
CA MET A 1 12.03 13.21 -20.17
C MET A 1 11.95 11.72 -19.87
N ASN A 2 11.23 11.31 -18.83
CA ASN A 2 11.03 9.89 -18.55
C ASN A 2 10.02 9.37 -19.57
N SER A 3 10.53 8.86 -20.68
CA SER A 3 9.72 8.22 -21.71
C SER A 3 9.07 6.99 -21.10
N GLU A 4 7.74 6.93 -21.09
CA GLU A 4 6.99 5.75 -20.67
C GLU A 4 7.47 4.52 -21.44
N ARG A 5 7.86 3.46 -20.70
CA ARG A 5 8.41 2.23 -21.29
C ARG A 5 7.31 1.47 -22.03
N ILE A 6 7.54 1.15 -23.31
CA ILE A 6 6.51 0.46 -24.12
C ILE A 6 6.78 -1.04 -24.15
N ILE A 7 5.76 -1.80 -23.79
CA ILE A 7 5.75 -3.27 -23.85
C ILE A 7 4.74 -3.69 -24.91
N LYS A 8 5.16 -4.45 -25.91
CA LYS A 8 4.29 -4.97 -26.97
C LYS A 8 3.82 -6.38 -26.65
N LYS A 9 2.52 -6.60 -26.65
CA LYS A 9 1.91 -7.93 -26.50
C LYS A 9 1.64 -8.53 -27.87
N TYR A 10 2.23 -9.71 -28.12
CA TYR A 10 2.03 -10.48 -29.34
C TYR A 10 1.00 -11.61 -29.14
N PRO A 11 0.28 -12.04 -30.19
CA PRO A 11 -0.79 -13.04 -30.11
C PRO A 11 -0.37 -14.37 -29.47
N ASN A 12 0.88 -14.81 -29.65
CA ASN A 12 1.45 -16.05 -29.10
C ASN A 12 1.78 -15.97 -27.59
N ARG A 13 1.03 -15.18 -26.82
CA ARG A 13 1.24 -14.91 -25.38
C ARG A 13 2.55 -14.20 -25.01
N ARG A 14 3.44 -13.89 -25.95
CA ARG A 14 4.72 -13.21 -25.67
C ARG A 14 4.56 -11.71 -25.42
N LEU A 15 5.37 -11.19 -24.49
CA LEU A 15 5.55 -9.76 -24.23
C LEU A 15 6.94 -9.37 -24.72
N TYR A 16 7.05 -8.24 -25.41
CA TYR A 16 8.31 -7.70 -25.91
C TYR A 16 8.54 -6.32 -25.34
N ASP A 17 9.70 -6.13 -24.74
CA ASP A 17 10.11 -4.87 -24.16
C ASP A 17 10.92 -4.07 -25.17
N THR A 18 10.41 -2.89 -25.53
CA THR A 18 11.06 -2.03 -26.53
C THR A 18 12.31 -1.33 -26.03
N GLU A 19 12.47 -1.18 -24.70
CA GLU A 19 13.61 -0.48 -24.12
C GLU A 19 14.84 -1.39 -24.06
N VAL A 20 14.67 -2.65 -23.64
CA VAL A 20 15.75 -3.65 -23.60
C VAL A 20 15.79 -4.56 -24.83
N SER A 21 14.89 -4.34 -25.79
CA SER A 21 14.81 -5.05 -27.07
C SER A 21 14.82 -6.59 -26.94
N ARG A 22 14.02 -7.12 -26.00
CA ARG A 22 13.90 -8.58 -25.79
C ARG A 22 12.51 -8.99 -25.38
N TYR A 23 12.22 -10.28 -25.55
CA TYR A 23 11.04 -10.89 -24.93
C TYR A 23 11.20 -10.94 -23.41
N ILE A 24 10.10 -10.67 -22.73
CA ILE A 24 9.98 -10.66 -21.28
C ILE A 24 8.79 -11.52 -20.85
N THR A 25 8.79 -11.93 -19.59
CA THR A 25 7.71 -12.69 -18.94
C THR A 25 6.76 -11.75 -18.21
N LEU A 26 5.64 -12.29 -17.71
CA LEU A 26 4.76 -11.53 -16.84
C LEU A 26 5.44 -11.15 -15.51
N ALA A 27 6.33 -12.01 -15.01
CA ALA A 27 7.16 -11.74 -13.83
C ALA A 27 8.11 -10.55 -14.05
N ASP A 28 8.72 -10.43 -15.23
CA ASP A 28 9.54 -9.25 -15.57
C ASP A 28 8.69 -7.96 -15.55
N VAL A 29 7.44 -8.01 -16.04
CA VAL A 29 6.52 -6.85 -15.99
C VAL A 29 6.12 -6.52 -14.57
N ARG A 30 5.84 -7.52 -13.74
CA ARG A 30 5.62 -7.33 -12.30
C ARG A 30 6.82 -6.63 -11.66
N ASP A 31 8.03 -7.02 -12.01
CA ASP A 31 9.24 -6.38 -11.48
C ASP A 31 9.37 -4.91 -11.93
N LEU A 32 8.76 -4.50 -13.05
CA LEU A 32 8.63 -3.08 -13.41
C LEU A 32 7.67 -2.35 -12.47
N VAL A 33 6.53 -2.97 -12.15
CA VAL A 33 5.56 -2.44 -11.17
C VAL A 33 6.22 -2.24 -9.80
N MET A 34 6.94 -3.26 -9.32
CA MET A 34 7.62 -3.21 -8.01
C MET A 34 8.73 -2.15 -7.94
N ARG A 35 9.34 -1.83 -9.09
CA ARG A 35 10.37 -0.77 -9.21
C ARG A 35 9.80 0.61 -9.49
N TYR A 36 8.47 0.77 -9.51
CA TYR A 36 7.78 2.02 -9.86
C TYR A 36 8.21 2.57 -11.23
N VAL A 37 8.54 1.68 -12.18
CA VAL A 37 8.89 2.08 -13.55
C VAL A 37 7.59 2.32 -14.32
N PRO A 38 7.35 3.53 -14.87
CA PRO A 38 6.15 3.79 -15.66
C PRO A 38 6.24 3.03 -17.00
N PHE A 39 5.22 2.24 -17.31
CA PHE A 39 5.13 1.51 -18.57
C PHE A 39 3.70 1.47 -19.09
N ARG A 40 3.59 1.22 -20.40
CA ARG A 40 2.34 0.94 -21.09
C ARG A 40 2.45 -0.34 -21.89
N VAL A 41 1.42 -1.17 -21.84
CA VAL A 41 1.33 -2.38 -22.66
C VAL A 41 0.38 -2.15 -23.82
N VAL A 42 0.87 -2.42 -25.03
CA VAL A 42 0.13 -2.23 -26.27
C VAL A 42 0.00 -3.56 -27.00
N ASP A 43 -1.19 -3.87 -27.48
CA ASP A 43 -1.40 -5.02 -28.36
C ASP A 43 -0.80 -4.75 -29.74
N SER A 44 0.15 -5.60 -30.16
CA SER A 44 0.84 -5.47 -31.44
C SER A 44 -0.07 -5.59 -32.68
N ALA A 45 -1.24 -6.21 -32.55
CA ALA A 45 -2.14 -6.45 -33.68
C ALA A 45 -3.02 -5.25 -34.03
N ASN A 46 -3.40 -4.44 -33.03
CA ASN A 46 -4.39 -3.37 -33.18
C ASN A 46 -4.00 -2.06 -32.46
N ASP A 47 -2.79 -1.99 -31.89
CA ASP A 47 -2.24 -0.84 -31.16
C ASP A 47 -3.08 -0.40 -29.93
N THR A 48 -3.94 -1.29 -29.42
CA THR A 48 -4.81 -0.98 -28.28
C THR A 48 -4.02 -1.03 -26.96
N ASP A 49 -4.28 -0.08 -26.07
CA ASP A 49 -3.76 -0.12 -24.70
C ASP A 49 -4.43 -1.23 -23.90
N ILE A 50 -3.64 -2.21 -23.49
CA ILE A 50 -4.05 -3.37 -22.71
C ILE A 50 -3.37 -3.41 -21.34
N THR A 51 -2.79 -2.29 -20.88
CA THR A 51 -2.05 -2.19 -19.61
C THR A 51 -2.89 -2.72 -18.45
N ARG A 52 -4.16 -2.31 -18.37
CA ARG A 52 -5.09 -2.79 -17.35
C ARG A 52 -5.29 -4.30 -17.37
N ALA A 53 -5.39 -4.91 -18.56
CA ALA A 53 -5.58 -6.35 -18.69
C ALA A 53 -4.35 -7.12 -18.20
N ILE A 54 -3.15 -6.63 -18.51
CA ILE A 54 -1.89 -7.23 -18.03
C ILE A 54 -1.73 -7.09 -16.52
N LEU A 55 -2.06 -5.92 -15.95
CA LEU A 55 -2.01 -5.73 -14.50
C LEU A 55 -2.98 -6.68 -13.77
N LEU A 56 -4.19 -6.88 -14.29
CA LEU A 56 -5.14 -7.86 -13.75
C LEU A 56 -4.61 -9.29 -13.85
N GLN A 57 -3.93 -9.64 -14.95
CA GLN A 57 -3.29 -10.94 -15.09
C GLN A 57 -2.18 -11.13 -14.05
N ILE A 58 -1.35 -10.11 -13.81
CA ILE A 58 -0.31 -10.14 -12.78
C ILE A 58 -0.94 -10.37 -11.40
N MET A 59 -1.99 -9.63 -11.06
CA MET A 59 -2.69 -9.80 -9.78
C MET A 59 -3.22 -11.22 -9.60
N LEU A 60 -3.77 -11.82 -10.65
CA LEU A 60 -4.27 -13.20 -10.60
C LEU A 60 -3.14 -14.21 -10.37
N GLU A 61 -2.00 -14.05 -11.03
CA GLU A 61 -0.84 -14.93 -10.84
C GLU A 61 -0.29 -14.82 -9.40
N GLU A 62 -0.16 -13.60 -8.86
CA GLU A 62 0.32 -13.37 -7.48
C GLU A 62 -0.64 -13.96 -6.42
N GLU A 63 -1.96 -13.82 -6.59
CA GLU A 63 -2.95 -14.41 -5.67
C GLU A 63 -2.91 -15.95 -5.67
N SER A 64 -2.56 -16.57 -6.80
CA SER A 64 -2.42 -18.03 -6.91
C SER A 64 -1.11 -18.57 -6.33
N GLY A 65 -0.10 -17.71 -6.14
CA GLY A 65 1.30 -18.06 -5.87
C GLY A 65 1.68 -18.35 -4.42
N GLY A 66 0.77 -18.23 -3.45
CA GLY A 66 0.96 -18.81 -2.11
C GLY A 66 0.55 -17.98 -0.90
N ARG A 67 0.38 -16.65 -1.01
CA ARG A 67 -0.17 -15.80 0.07
C ARG A 67 -1.19 -14.81 -0.51
N PRO A 68 -2.45 -15.24 -0.70
CA PRO A 68 -3.48 -14.36 -1.23
C PRO A 68 -3.70 -13.19 -0.29
N LEU A 69 -3.69 -11.98 -0.84
CA LEU A 69 -4.00 -10.75 -0.12
C LEU A 69 -5.51 -10.55 -0.05
N PHE A 70 -6.25 -10.99 -1.06
CA PHE A 70 -7.70 -10.77 -1.15
C PHE A 70 -8.49 -11.92 -0.52
N THR A 71 -9.31 -11.59 0.48
CA THR A 71 -10.31 -12.54 0.99
C THR A 71 -11.44 -12.72 -0.02
N SER A 72 -12.09 -13.89 -0.03
CA SER A 72 -13.25 -14.15 -0.90
C SER A 72 -14.39 -13.14 -0.66
N ASN A 73 -14.59 -12.70 0.59
CA ASN A 73 -15.57 -11.68 0.90
C ASN A 73 -15.22 -10.33 0.26
N MET A 74 -13.95 -9.92 0.30
CA MET A 74 -13.49 -8.69 -0.35
C MET A 74 -13.70 -8.74 -1.86
N LEU A 75 -13.31 -9.83 -2.51
CA LEU A 75 -13.53 -10.02 -3.96
C LEU A 75 -15.01 -9.95 -4.31
N ALA A 76 -15.87 -10.62 -3.54
CA ALA A 76 -17.31 -10.59 -3.76
C ALA A 76 -17.91 -9.17 -3.59
N GLN A 77 -17.42 -8.39 -2.60
CA GLN A 77 -17.84 -7.00 -2.45
C GLN A 77 -17.39 -6.14 -3.64
N ILE A 78 -16.12 -6.27 -4.05
CA ILE A 78 -15.59 -5.57 -5.23
C ILE A 78 -16.47 -5.85 -6.45
N ILE A 79 -16.80 -7.12 -6.72
CA ILE A 79 -17.67 -7.52 -7.84
C ILE A 79 -19.09 -6.91 -7.70
N ARG A 80 -19.69 -6.92 -6.51
CA ARG A 80 -21.02 -6.31 -6.29
C ARG A 80 -21.02 -4.81 -6.58
N PHE A 81 -19.95 -4.10 -6.25
CA PHE A 81 -19.84 -2.67 -6.53
C PHE A 81 -19.76 -2.35 -8.04
N TYR A 82 -19.25 -3.26 -8.86
CA TYR A 82 -19.32 -3.12 -10.33
C TYR A 82 -20.75 -3.15 -10.89
N GLY A 83 -21.72 -3.74 -10.17
CA GLY A 83 -23.13 -3.80 -10.57
C GLY A 83 -24.03 -2.73 -9.93
N GLY A 84 -23.47 -1.85 -9.09
CA GLY A 84 -24.23 -0.85 -8.34
C GLY A 84 -24.07 0.58 -8.86
N THR A 85 -25.03 1.44 -8.54
CA THR A 85 -25.02 2.88 -8.88
C THR A 85 -23.87 3.67 -8.23
N LEU A 86 -23.21 3.10 -7.21
CA LEU A 86 -22.13 3.73 -6.44
C LEU A 86 -20.71 3.33 -6.90
N GLN A 87 -20.57 2.66 -8.05
CA GLN A 87 -19.27 2.18 -8.56
C GLN A 87 -18.19 3.28 -8.55
N GLY A 88 -18.52 4.49 -9.03
CA GLY A 88 -17.57 5.61 -9.10
C GLY A 88 -17.18 6.19 -7.74
N ALA A 89 -18.07 6.14 -6.75
CA ALA A 89 -17.75 6.60 -5.39
C ALA A 89 -16.83 5.61 -4.67
N PHE A 90 -17.13 4.31 -4.80
CA PHE A 90 -16.30 3.25 -4.22
C PHE A 90 -14.89 3.22 -4.84
N ALA A 91 -14.79 3.36 -6.17
CA ALA A 91 -13.50 3.37 -6.86
C ALA A 91 -12.58 4.50 -6.35
N ARG A 92 -13.10 5.73 -6.24
CA ARG A 92 -12.33 6.88 -5.70
C ARG A 92 -11.93 6.69 -4.24
N TYR A 93 -12.82 6.14 -3.41
CA TYR A 93 -12.50 5.85 -2.01
C TYR A 93 -11.36 4.83 -1.89
N LEU A 94 -11.43 3.75 -2.67
CA LEU A 94 -10.40 2.70 -2.67
C LEU A 94 -9.05 3.27 -3.13
N GLU A 95 -9.04 4.03 -4.22
CA GLU A 95 -7.82 4.69 -4.74
C GLU A 95 -7.18 5.60 -3.68
N THR A 96 -7.98 6.48 -3.07
CA THR A 96 -7.50 7.39 -2.02
C THR A 96 -6.96 6.63 -0.80
N SER A 97 -7.66 5.58 -0.38
CA SER A 97 -7.26 4.76 0.78
C SER A 97 -5.97 4.00 0.51
N LEU A 98 -5.80 3.45 -0.71
CA LEU A 98 -4.58 2.77 -1.12
C LEU A 98 -3.38 3.72 -1.22
N GLU A 99 -3.57 4.92 -1.79
CA GLU A 99 -2.52 5.94 -1.83
C GLU A 99 -2.06 6.36 -0.42
N LEU A 100 -3.02 6.59 0.48
CA LEU A 100 -2.72 6.96 1.87
C LEU A 100 -1.94 5.85 2.58
N PHE A 101 -2.37 4.60 2.41
CA PHE A 101 -1.70 3.44 2.99
C PHE A 101 -0.27 3.29 2.46
N ALA A 102 -0.06 3.45 1.15
CA ALA A 102 1.27 3.38 0.53
C ALA A 102 2.21 4.47 1.06
N ARG A 103 1.72 5.72 1.21
CA ARG A 103 2.50 6.82 1.79
C ARG A 103 2.88 6.54 3.25
N GLN A 104 1.92 6.06 4.05
CA GLN A 104 2.17 5.73 5.45
C GLN A 104 3.23 4.61 5.59
N GLN A 105 3.17 3.59 4.74
CA GLN A 105 4.17 2.52 4.73
C GLN A 105 5.56 3.04 4.38
N GLN A 106 5.68 3.93 3.39
CA GLN A 106 6.94 4.56 3.01
C GLN A 106 7.51 5.44 4.14
N GLU A 107 6.66 6.26 4.78
CA GLU A 107 7.07 7.09 5.92
C GLU A 107 7.54 6.25 7.10
N PHE A 108 6.83 5.16 7.41
CA PHE A 108 7.22 4.25 8.48
C PHE A 108 8.55 3.53 8.17
N ALA A 109 8.70 3.03 6.94
CA ALA A 109 9.94 2.40 6.49
C ALA A 109 11.13 3.37 6.58
N LYS A 110 10.93 4.63 6.16
CA LYS A 110 11.95 5.69 6.23
C LYS A 110 12.29 6.09 7.67
N ALA A 111 11.29 6.24 8.53
CA ALA A 111 11.52 6.55 9.95
C ALA A 111 12.35 5.46 10.65
N MET A 112 12.09 4.19 10.30
CA MET A 112 12.85 3.05 10.81
C MET A 112 14.27 2.95 10.23
N SER A 113 14.49 3.33 8.96
CA SER A 113 15.82 3.30 8.34
C SER A 113 16.72 4.43 8.83
N ASP A 114 16.16 5.63 8.96
CA ASP A 114 16.95 6.85 9.21
C ASP A 114 17.34 6.95 10.68
N ASN A 115 16.42 6.69 11.62
CA ASN A 115 16.70 6.73 13.06
C ASN A 115 15.91 5.64 13.83
N PRO A 116 16.32 4.37 13.76
CA PRO A 116 15.63 3.26 14.42
C PRO A 116 15.51 3.46 15.94
N PHE A 117 16.53 4.06 16.56
CA PHE A 117 16.55 4.35 18.00
C PHE A 117 15.56 5.46 18.37
N GLU A 118 15.43 6.50 17.54
CA GLU A 118 14.49 7.60 17.76
C GLU A 118 13.04 7.14 17.54
N THR A 119 12.80 6.32 16.51
CA THR A 119 11.48 5.72 16.27
C THR A 119 11.07 4.81 17.44
N LEU A 120 12.00 3.99 17.95
CA LEU A 120 11.75 3.18 19.15
C LEU A 120 11.53 4.04 20.39
N ALA A 121 12.27 5.14 20.56
CA ALA A 121 12.09 6.09 21.65
C ALA A 121 10.71 6.75 21.60
N ARG A 122 10.25 7.21 20.43
CA ARG A 122 8.89 7.79 20.25
C ARG A 122 7.79 6.76 20.55
N LEU A 123 7.94 5.52 20.08
CA LEU A 123 6.98 4.44 20.38
C LEU A 123 6.94 4.13 21.88
N THR A 124 8.10 4.06 22.53
CA THR A 124 8.21 3.81 23.97
C THR A 124 7.60 4.97 24.76
N GLN A 125 7.89 6.22 24.37
CA GLN A 125 7.37 7.40 25.05
C GLN A 125 5.84 7.48 24.95
N LYS A 126 5.28 7.24 23.75
CA LYS A 126 3.84 7.20 23.55
C LYS A 126 3.16 6.07 24.34
N ASN A 127 3.81 4.91 24.45
CA ASN A 127 3.30 3.80 25.26
C ASN A 127 3.35 4.12 26.77
N VAL A 128 4.45 4.71 27.25
CA VAL A 128 4.61 5.12 28.66
C VAL A 128 3.58 6.19 29.04
N GLU A 129 3.29 7.14 28.15
CA GLU A 129 2.21 8.13 28.36
C GLU A 129 0.85 7.46 28.51
N LEU A 130 0.48 6.53 27.62
CA LEU A 130 -0.78 5.77 27.71
C LEU A 130 -0.88 4.92 28.99
N TRP A 131 0.22 4.26 29.39
CA TRP A 131 0.25 3.51 30.67
C TRP A 131 0.15 4.43 31.89
N GLY A 132 0.74 5.62 31.82
CA GLY A 132 0.63 6.65 32.85
C GLY A 132 -0.79 7.19 32.99
N GLU A 133 -1.44 7.53 31.88
CA GLU A 133 -2.84 7.98 31.85
C GLU A 133 -3.79 6.91 32.40
N LEU A 134 -3.60 5.64 31.99
CA LEU A 134 -4.37 4.51 32.50
C LEU A 134 -4.16 4.30 34.01
N GLN A 135 -2.92 4.41 34.49
CA GLN A 135 -2.61 4.31 35.91
C GLN A 135 -3.29 5.44 36.71
N GLU A 136 -3.26 6.68 36.20
CA GLU A 136 -3.94 7.82 36.83
C GLU A 136 -5.46 7.65 36.85
N GLU A 137 -6.05 7.15 35.76
CA GLU A 137 -7.49 6.88 35.67
C GLU A 137 -7.92 5.76 36.63
N LEU A 138 -7.17 4.67 36.69
CA LEU A 138 -7.42 3.58 37.65
C LEU A 138 -7.30 4.06 39.10
N LEU A 139 -6.28 4.86 39.43
CA LEU A 139 -6.12 5.44 40.77
C LEU A 139 -7.28 6.36 41.13
N ARG A 140 -7.77 7.17 40.18
CA ARG A 140 -8.98 7.98 40.33
C ARG A 140 -10.22 7.14 40.60
N VAL A 141 -10.42 6.04 39.85
CA VAL A 141 -11.61 5.17 39.97
C VAL A 141 -11.60 4.35 41.25
N VAL A 142 -10.43 3.88 41.71
CA VAL A 142 -10.27 3.09 42.94
C VAL A 142 -10.23 3.99 44.20
N GLY A 143 -10.26 5.32 44.04
CA GLY A 143 -10.38 6.27 45.13
C GLY A 143 -9.09 6.49 45.93
N LEU A 144 -7.93 6.17 45.35
CA LEU A 144 -6.62 6.42 45.97
C LEU A 144 -6.10 7.80 45.53
N PRO A 145 -5.48 8.58 46.43
CA PRO A 145 -5.00 9.93 46.10
C PRO A 145 -3.85 9.87 45.09
N VAL A 146 -4.05 10.44 43.89
CA VAL A 146 -2.97 10.70 42.92
C VAL A 146 -2.08 11.80 43.51
N SER A 147 -0.84 11.47 43.86
CA SER A 147 0.08 12.45 44.45
C SER A 147 0.44 13.50 43.40
N ASN A 148 -0.08 14.71 43.58
CA ASN A 148 0.11 15.82 42.68
C ASN A 148 1.56 16.32 42.83
N ARG A 149 2.49 15.92 41.95
CA ARG A 149 3.78 16.60 41.82
C ARG A 149 3.56 17.93 41.11
N LYS A 150 3.06 18.92 41.86
CA LYS A 150 3.38 20.32 41.57
C LYS A 150 4.87 20.49 41.81
N LYS A 151 5.63 20.65 40.74
CA LYS A 151 6.98 21.20 40.83
C LYS A 151 6.83 22.70 40.82
N ASP A 152 7.18 23.28 41.96
CA ASP A 152 7.41 24.71 42.13
C ASP A 152 8.21 25.28 40.96
N GLN A 153 7.58 26.18 40.21
CA GLN A 153 8.26 27.27 39.52
C GLN A 153 7.49 28.55 39.83
N SER A 154 7.70 29.02 41.04
CA SER A 154 7.60 30.44 41.39
C SER A 154 8.83 30.74 42.25
N SER A 155 9.86 31.31 41.61
CA SER A 155 10.79 32.33 42.12
C SER A 155 12.01 32.43 41.22
#